data_AF-A0A9W3HHE3-F1
#
_entry.id   AF-A0A9W3HHE3-F1
#
_cell.length_a   1.000
_cell.length_b   1.000
_cell.length_c   1.000
_cell.angle_alpha   90.00
_cell.angle_beta   90.00
_cell.angle_gamma   90.00
#
_symmetry.space_group_name_H-M   'P 1'
#
loop_
_entity.id
_entity.type
_entity.pdbx_description
1 polymer ?
#
loop_
_entity_poly.entity_id
_entity_poly.type
_entity_poly.pdbx_seq_one_letter_code
_entity_poly.pdbx_strand_id
1 'polypeptide(L)'
;MRVQVKSQKSWIEGVFHKRECNKIIPSSKDPHSCTAGCQVCQNLIRCYCGRLIRDHHGIDYARAISAADGGENEQWSIEEHTVKSPTDTFGTINFQDGEHTHHSKYIRTSYDTNLDHLLHLMLQEWKMELPKLVISVHGGIQNFKMPSKLKEIFSQGLVKAAETTGAWIITEGINTGVSKHVGDALEAHSSQSSRKIWTVGIPPWGVIENRKDLIGRDVVCLYQTLGNPLSKLPTLNCMHSHFILSDDGTVGKYGNEMKLRRNLEKYLSLQKIHSCSRQGVPVVGLVVEGGPNVILSVWETVKDKDPVVVCEGTGRAADLLAFTHKHLADEGTLRPQVKEELICMIQNTFNFSLKQSKHLFQILMACMVHRDSITIFDADSEESQDLDLAILTALLKGTNLSASEQLNLAMAWDRMDIAKKHILIYGQHWKPGSLEQAMLDALMMDRVDFVKLLIEYGVNLHRFLTIPRLEELYNTKQGPTNMLLHHLVRDVKQSTE
;
A
#
# COMPACT_ATOMS: atom_id res chain seq x y z
N MET A 1 -3.27 -47.48 10.52
CA MET A 1 -2.50 -46.63 9.59
C MET A 1 -3.20 -45.28 9.52
N ARG A 2 -2.75 -44.29 10.30
CA ARG A 2 -3.29 -42.92 10.20
C ARG A 2 -2.72 -42.31 8.94
N VAL A 3 -3.58 -42.07 7.94
CA VAL A 3 -3.22 -41.33 6.74
C VAL A 3 -2.81 -39.94 7.19
N GLN A 4 -1.51 -39.66 7.11
CA GLN A 4 -0.95 -38.35 7.39
C GLN A 4 -1.35 -37.46 6.21
N VAL A 5 -2.47 -36.74 6.35
CA VAL A 5 -2.87 -35.70 5.41
C VAL A 5 -1.75 -34.65 5.44
N LYS A 6 -0.90 -34.62 4.40
CA LYS A 6 0.03 -33.50 4.21
C LYS A 6 -0.82 -32.22 4.18
N SER A 7 -0.56 -31.30 5.10
CA SER A 7 -1.20 -29.98 5.14
C SER A 7 -1.09 -29.32 3.76
N GLN A 8 -2.21 -28.82 3.23
CA GLN A 8 -2.27 -28.08 1.96
C GLN A 8 -1.29 -26.90 1.89
N LYS A 9 -0.79 -26.41 3.04
CA LYS A 9 0.06 -25.22 3.15
C LYS A 9 1.55 -25.51 3.39
N SER A 10 2.01 -26.75 3.21
CA SER A 10 3.44 -27.07 3.36
C SER A 10 4.35 -26.29 2.41
N TRP A 11 3.80 -25.75 1.31
CA TRP A 11 4.54 -24.94 0.36
C TRP A 11 4.99 -23.59 0.96
N ILE A 12 4.21 -23.00 1.87
CA ILE A 12 4.51 -21.71 2.51
C ILE A 12 5.84 -21.79 3.25
N GLU A 13 6.06 -22.86 4.01
CA GLU A 13 7.31 -23.12 4.73
C GLU A 13 8.50 -23.33 3.78
N GLY A 14 8.25 -23.85 2.58
CA GLY A 14 9.28 -24.13 1.59
C GLY A 14 9.76 -22.89 0.81
N VAL A 15 8.95 -21.83 0.74
CA VAL A 15 9.26 -20.65 -0.10
C VAL A 15 9.46 -19.36 0.70
N PHE A 16 8.78 -19.21 1.84
CA PHE A 16 8.89 -18.02 2.67
C PHE A 16 9.89 -18.22 3.81
N HIS A 17 10.71 -17.20 4.01
CA HIS A 17 11.79 -17.23 4.98
C HIS A 17 11.62 -16.11 6.00
N LYS A 18 11.98 -16.35 7.25
CA LYS A 18 12.22 -15.32 8.27
C LYS A 18 13.71 -14.99 8.36
N ARG A 19 14.06 -13.87 8.99
CA ARG A 19 15.44 -13.44 9.24
C ARG A 19 15.74 -13.32 10.73
N GLU A 20 16.94 -13.74 11.12
CA GLU A 20 17.43 -13.61 12.49
C GLU A 20 18.88 -13.14 12.48
N CYS A 21 19.24 -12.27 13.43
CA CYS A 21 20.61 -11.76 13.54
C CYS A 21 21.56 -12.88 14.00
N ASN A 22 22.61 -13.16 13.22
CA ASN A 22 23.57 -14.25 13.46
C ASN A 22 24.92 -13.77 14.03
N LYS A 23 25.21 -12.47 13.95
CA LYS A 23 26.47 -11.86 14.42
C LYS A 23 26.18 -10.65 15.30
N ILE A 24 26.81 -10.62 16.48
CA ILE A 24 26.63 -9.55 17.45
C ILE A 24 27.65 -8.46 17.18
N ILE A 25 27.16 -7.29 16.76
CA ILE A 25 27.96 -6.07 16.64
C ILE A 25 27.41 -5.06 17.65
N PRO A 26 28.15 -4.68 18.69
CA PRO A 26 27.69 -3.71 19.68
C PRO A 26 27.33 -2.36 19.04
N SER A 27 26.19 -1.78 19.43
CA SER A 27 25.82 -0.44 18.98
C SER A 27 26.60 0.61 19.76
N SER A 28 27.21 1.55 19.04
CA SER A 28 27.90 2.70 19.64
C SER A 28 26.96 3.81 20.12
N LYS A 29 25.64 3.69 19.91
CA LYS A 29 24.66 4.76 20.19
C LYS A 29 24.26 4.87 21.66
N ASP A 30 24.50 3.84 22.47
CA ASP A 30 24.27 3.84 23.91
C ASP A 30 25.59 3.58 24.66
N PRO A 31 26.53 4.55 24.69
CA PRO A 31 27.74 4.42 25.50
C PRO A 31 27.35 4.45 26.97
N HIS A 32 27.43 3.30 27.62
CA HIS A 32 27.24 3.22 29.06
C HIS A 32 28.52 3.77 29.73
N SER A 33 28.36 4.74 30.62
CA SER A 33 29.46 5.51 31.24
C SER A 33 30.14 4.79 32.41
N CYS A 34 30.07 3.45 32.49
CA CYS A 34 30.70 2.69 33.57
C CYS A 34 32.11 2.20 33.19
N THR A 35 32.89 1.80 34.19
CA THR A 35 34.18 1.13 34.02
C THR A 35 34.04 -0.18 33.25
N ALA A 36 35.04 -0.51 32.42
CA ALA A 36 35.13 -1.77 31.71
C ALA A 36 35.00 -2.95 32.70
N GLY A 37 34.04 -3.86 32.47
CA GLY A 37 33.83 -5.05 33.30
C GLY A 37 32.58 -5.05 34.21
N CYS A 38 31.72 -4.02 34.16
CA CYS A 38 30.47 -4.05 34.92
C CYS A 38 29.46 -5.05 34.33
N GLN A 39 29.24 -6.18 35.00
CA GLN A 39 28.27 -7.21 34.58
C GLN A 39 26.83 -6.68 34.42
N VAL A 40 26.42 -5.65 35.18
CA VAL A 40 25.08 -5.06 35.07
C VAL A 40 24.94 -4.24 33.79
N CYS A 41 25.92 -3.41 33.46
CA CYS A 41 25.89 -2.56 32.26
C CYS A 41 26.20 -3.35 30.98
N GLN A 42 27.02 -4.40 31.07
CA GLN A 42 27.25 -5.35 29.99
C GLN A 42 25.96 -6.04 29.50
N ASN A 43 24.99 -6.23 30.39
CA ASN A 43 23.67 -6.79 30.06
C ASN A 43 22.72 -5.79 29.39
N LEU A 44 23.07 -4.50 29.36
CA LEU A 44 22.30 -3.42 28.72
C LEU A 44 22.84 -3.06 27.33
N ILE A 45 23.99 -3.61 26.94
CA ILE A 45 24.55 -3.39 25.62
C ILE A 45 23.61 -3.99 24.57
N ARG A 46 23.26 -3.17 23.58
CA ARG A 46 22.45 -3.57 22.43
C ARG A 46 23.35 -3.92 21.27
N CYS A 47 23.03 -5.01 20.59
CA CYS A 47 23.53 -5.27 19.24
C CYS A 47 22.95 -4.21 18.30
N TYR A 48 23.64 -3.92 17.18
CA TYR A 48 23.16 -3.01 16.15
C TYR A 48 21.79 -3.44 15.63
N CYS A 49 21.46 -4.74 15.62
CA CYS A 49 20.13 -5.24 15.27
C CYS A 49 19.00 -4.76 16.22
N GLY A 50 19.33 -4.14 17.37
CA GLY A 50 18.37 -3.57 18.33
C GLY A 50 18.07 -4.47 19.54
N ARG A 51 18.41 -5.76 19.47
CA ARG A 51 18.31 -6.71 20.59
C ARG A 51 19.38 -6.46 21.64
N LEU A 52 19.08 -6.78 22.90
CA LEU A 52 20.13 -6.89 23.91
C LEU A 52 21.02 -8.08 23.55
N ILE A 53 22.33 -7.97 23.83
CA ILE A 53 23.29 -9.04 23.49
C ILE A 53 22.84 -10.40 24.07
N ARG A 54 22.31 -10.43 25.30
CA ARG A 54 21.80 -11.64 25.96
C ARG A 54 20.55 -12.25 25.31
N ASP A 55 19.81 -11.47 24.52
CA ASP A 55 18.57 -11.90 23.86
C ASP A 55 18.85 -12.58 22.51
N HIS A 56 20.12 -12.75 22.13
CA HIS A 56 20.52 -13.54 20.96
C HIS A 56 20.52 -15.04 21.31
N HIS A 57 19.61 -15.80 20.71
CA HIS A 57 19.57 -17.25 20.88
C HIS A 57 20.70 -17.92 20.10
N GLY A 58 21.43 -18.83 20.75
CA GLY A 58 22.45 -19.67 20.10
C GLY A 58 23.78 -18.99 19.80
N ILE A 59 23.98 -17.73 20.21
CA ILE A 59 25.29 -17.05 20.10
C ILE A 59 25.96 -17.04 21.46
N ASP A 60 27.16 -17.61 21.52
CA ASP A 60 27.98 -17.65 22.74
C ASP A 60 28.55 -16.26 23.06
N TYR A 61 28.06 -15.67 24.15
CA TYR A 61 28.42 -14.34 24.64
C TYR A 61 29.92 -14.14 24.80
N ALA A 62 30.63 -15.17 25.29
CA ALA A 62 32.06 -15.09 25.55
C ALA A 62 32.86 -14.92 24.24
N ARG A 63 32.45 -15.62 23.17
CA ARG A 63 33.10 -15.57 21.86
C ARG A 63 32.83 -14.26 21.12
N ALA A 64 31.65 -13.66 21.32
CA ALA A 64 31.26 -12.41 20.66
C ALA A 64 32.05 -11.20 21.16
N ILE A 65 32.37 -11.13 22.46
CA ILE A 65 33.20 -10.05 23.02
C ILE A 65 34.67 -10.23 22.63
N SER A 66 35.19 -11.46 22.65
CA SER A 66 36.56 -11.74 22.21
C SER A 66 36.80 -11.42 20.73
N ALA A 67 35.77 -11.56 19.88
CA ALA A 67 35.83 -11.19 18.47
C ALA A 67 35.74 -9.66 18.23
N ALA A 68 35.14 -8.90 19.16
CA ALA A 68 35.04 -7.45 19.06
C ALA A 68 36.34 -6.72 19.45
N ASP A 69 37.20 -7.35 20.26
CA ASP A 69 38.55 -6.85 20.58
C ASP A 69 39.56 -7.12 19.45
N GLY A 70 39.26 -8.08 18.56
CA GLY A 70 40.09 -8.48 17.43
C GLY A 70 39.74 -7.72 16.15
N GLY A 71 40.09 -6.43 16.11
CA GLY A 71 40.24 -5.58 14.93
C GLY A 71 39.44 -5.92 13.66
N GLU A 72 38.34 -5.21 13.45
CA GLU A 72 37.95 -4.55 12.18
C GLU A 72 36.73 -3.66 12.45
N ASN A 73 36.69 -2.49 11.82
CA ASN A 73 35.60 -1.50 11.98
C ASN A 73 34.37 -1.95 11.16
N GLU A 74 33.91 -3.18 11.39
CA GLU A 74 32.88 -3.84 10.59
C GLU A 74 31.52 -3.15 10.77
N GLN A 75 30.95 -2.68 9.66
CA GLN A 75 29.65 -2.01 9.67
C GLN A 75 28.53 -3.06 9.57
N TRP A 76 27.65 -3.10 10.56
CA TRP A 76 26.51 -4.02 10.55
C TRP A 76 25.62 -3.79 9.32
N SER A 77 25.39 -4.86 8.58
CA SER A 77 24.57 -4.95 7.37
C SER A 77 23.57 -6.10 7.52
N ILE A 78 22.36 -5.95 6.96
CA ILE A 78 21.33 -7.00 7.04
C ILE A 78 21.76 -8.24 6.25
N GLU A 79 22.45 -8.02 5.13
CA GLU A 79 22.82 -9.08 4.19
C GLU A 79 23.87 -10.03 4.77
N GLU A 80 24.85 -9.51 5.52
CA GLU A 80 25.96 -10.32 6.06
C GLU A 80 25.69 -10.79 7.50
N HIS A 81 24.93 -10.00 8.28
CA HIS A 81 24.78 -10.20 9.73
C HIS A 81 23.42 -10.79 10.13
N THR A 82 22.63 -11.23 9.16
CA THR A 82 21.39 -11.98 9.40
C THR A 82 21.36 -13.27 8.59
N VAL A 83 20.69 -14.28 9.11
CA VAL A 83 20.50 -15.57 8.45
C VAL A 83 19.02 -15.78 8.10
N LYS A 84 18.76 -16.30 6.89
CA LYS A 84 17.42 -16.74 6.48
C LYS A 84 17.15 -18.15 6.97
N SER A 85 15.93 -18.39 7.46
CA SER A 85 15.42 -19.73 7.78
C SER A 85 13.94 -19.83 7.39
N PRO A 86 13.37 -21.02 7.19
CA PRO A 86 11.94 -21.19 6.90
C PRO A 86 11.06 -20.44 7.90
N THR A 87 10.00 -19.80 7.40
CA THR A 87 9.06 -19.08 8.28
C THR A 87 8.31 -20.05 9.19
N ASP A 88 8.11 -19.64 10.44
CA ASP A 88 7.39 -20.38 11.48
C ASP A 88 6.15 -19.62 11.97
N THR A 89 5.78 -18.55 11.26
CA THR A 89 4.83 -17.53 11.72
C THR A 89 3.88 -17.19 10.57
N PHE A 90 2.76 -17.91 10.48
CA PHE A 90 1.69 -17.66 9.51
C PHE A 90 0.38 -18.31 9.94
N GLY A 91 -0.75 -17.71 9.56
CA GLY A 91 -2.07 -18.25 9.91
C GLY A 91 -3.18 -17.21 9.90
N THR A 92 -4.04 -17.25 10.91
CA THR A 92 -5.14 -16.29 11.11
C THR A 92 -5.02 -15.62 12.48
N ILE A 93 -5.09 -14.30 12.53
CA ILE A 93 -5.20 -13.52 13.76
C ILE A 93 -6.67 -13.45 14.14
N ASN A 94 -6.99 -13.73 15.39
CA ASN A 94 -8.28 -13.41 16.01
C ASN A 94 -8.05 -12.30 17.04
N PHE A 95 -8.54 -11.11 16.72
CA PHE A 95 -8.39 -9.93 17.57
C PHE A 95 -9.35 -10.00 18.76
N GLN A 96 -8.84 -9.72 19.96
CA GLN A 96 -9.61 -9.74 21.21
C GLN A 96 -10.18 -8.36 21.58
N ASP A 97 -10.58 -7.57 20.58
CA ASP A 97 -11.04 -6.19 20.77
C ASP A 97 -12.57 -6.13 20.82
N GLY A 98 -13.13 -5.98 22.03
CA GLY A 98 -14.55 -5.66 22.21
C GLY A 98 -15.53 -6.79 21.86
N GLU A 99 -16.75 -6.41 21.44
CA GLU A 99 -17.87 -7.34 21.20
C GLU A 99 -17.77 -8.10 19.86
N HIS A 100 -16.95 -7.63 18.90
CA HIS A 100 -16.85 -8.20 17.55
C HIS A 100 -15.52 -8.90 17.33
N THR A 101 -15.55 -10.15 16.86
CA THR A 101 -14.34 -10.90 16.51
C THR A 101 -13.91 -10.56 15.09
N HIS A 102 -12.82 -9.79 14.96
CA HIS A 102 -12.18 -9.52 13.67
C HIS A 102 -11.13 -10.59 13.35
N HIS A 103 -11.15 -11.10 12.12
CA HIS A 103 -10.22 -12.12 11.64
C HIS A 103 -9.37 -11.60 10.49
N SER A 104 -8.05 -11.80 10.59
CA SER A 104 -7.10 -11.36 9.57
C SER A 104 -6.12 -12.45 9.22
N LYS A 105 -5.79 -12.61 7.95
CA LYS A 105 -4.72 -13.54 7.53
C LYS A 105 -3.37 -12.87 7.69
N TYR A 106 -2.35 -13.63 8.09
CA TYR A 106 -1.01 -13.06 8.26
C TYR A 106 0.10 -14.03 7.88
N ILE A 107 1.24 -13.47 7.50
CA ILE A 107 2.50 -14.19 7.29
C ILE A 107 3.68 -13.31 7.71
N ARG A 108 4.68 -13.90 8.36
CA ARG A 108 6.02 -13.31 8.51
C ARG A 108 6.91 -13.75 7.37
N THR A 109 7.52 -12.78 6.70
CA THR A 109 8.42 -13.03 5.58
C THR A 109 9.57 -12.04 5.56
N SER A 110 10.70 -12.46 5.01
CA SER A 110 11.85 -11.62 4.76
C SER A 110 11.48 -10.42 3.88
N TYR A 111 12.06 -9.26 4.16
CA TYR A 111 11.83 -8.01 3.41
C TYR A 111 12.19 -8.12 1.90
N ASP A 112 13.01 -9.10 1.53
CA ASP A 112 13.49 -9.38 0.17
C ASP A 112 12.88 -10.67 -0.42
N THR A 113 11.68 -11.05 0.02
CA THR A 113 10.97 -12.22 -0.50
C THR A 113 10.61 -12.08 -1.98
N ASN A 114 10.43 -13.22 -2.67
CA ASN A 114 9.97 -13.21 -4.06
C ASN A 114 8.48 -12.80 -4.12
N LEU A 115 8.19 -11.80 -4.96
CA LEU A 115 6.87 -11.24 -5.15
C LEU A 115 5.91 -12.18 -5.88
N ASP A 116 6.41 -13.09 -6.73
CA ASP A 116 5.57 -14.12 -7.38
C ASP A 116 4.90 -15.00 -6.33
N HIS A 117 5.66 -15.43 -5.31
CA HIS A 117 5.15 -16.22 -4.21
C HIS A 117 4.16 -15.42 -3.35
N LEU A 118 4.44 -14.14 -3.12
CA LEU A 118 3.57 -13.26 -2.33
C LEU A 118 2.24 -13.01 -3.04
N LEU A 119 2.25 -12.74 -4.34
CA LEU A 119 1.02 -12.58 -5.12
C LEU A 119 0.25 -13.90 -5.21
N HIS A 120 0.95 -15.03 -5.39
CA HIS A 120 0.33 -16.35 -5.35
C HIS A 120 -0.36 -16.61 -4.01
N LEU A 121 0.28 -16.28 -2.88
CA LEU A 121 -0.32 -16.39 -1.55
C LEU A 121 -1.61 -15.55 -1.47
N MET A 122 -1.57 -14.28 -1.90
CA MET A 122 -2.70 -13.37 -1.81
C MET A 122 -3.89 -13.82 -2.67
N LEU A 123 -3.65 -14.21 -3.92
CA LEU A 123 -4.72 -14.56 -4.85
C LEU A 123 -5.21 -16.02 -4.68
N GLN A 124 -4.29 -16.97 -4.49
CA GLN A 124 -4.63 -18.40 -4.49
C GLN A 124 -4.92 -18.95 -3.10
N GLU A 125 -4.18 -18.57 -2.07
CA GLU A 125 -4.42 -19.07 -0.70
C GLU A 125 -5.39 -18.19 0.08
N TRP A 126 -5.18 -16.87 0.06
CA TRP A 126 -6.05 -15.92 0.76
C TRP A 126 -7.34 -15.62 -0.02
N LYS A 127 -7.44 -16.07 -1.28
CA LYS A 127 -8.60 -15.90 -2.15
C LYS A 127 -8.99 -14.42 -2.31
N MET A 128 -8.00 -13.54 -2.34
CA MET A 128 -8.22 -12.13 -2.63
C MET A 128 -8.48 -11.96 -4.13
N GLU A 129 -9.43 -11.10 -4.48
CA GLU A 129 -9.64 -10.68 -5.86
C GLU A 129 -8.52 -9.72 -6.28
N LEU A 130 -8.05 -9.85 -7.52
CA LEU A 130 -7.03 -8.94 -8.06
C LEU A 130 -7.58 -7.50 -8.06
N PRO A 131 -6.83 -6.51 -7.53
CA PRO A 131 -7.32 -5.14 -7.42
C PRO A 131 -7.45 -4.50 -8.80
N LYS A 132 -8.45 -3.63 -8.95
CA LYS A 132 -8.52 -2.71 -10.11
C LYS A 132 -7.80 -1.39 -9.85
N LEU A 133 -7.39 -1.16 -8.61
CA LEU A 133 -6.68 0.02 -8.12
C LEU A 133 -5.95 -0.35 -6.82
N VAL A 134 -4.76 0.19 -6.61
CA VAL A 134 -4.07 0.13 -5.31
C VAL A 134 -3.96 1.54 -4.74
N ILE A 135 -4.53 1.75 -3.55
CA ILE A 135 -4.39 2.99 -2.78
C ILE A 135 -3.33 2.75 -1.71
N SER A 136 -2.15 3.33 -1.90
CA SER A 136 -1.03 3.23 -0.98
C SER A 136 -1.03 4.41 -0.02
N VAL A 137 -1.45 4.20 1.24
CA VAL A 137 -1.59 5.27 2.22
C VAL A 137 -0.27 5.47 2.99
N HIS A 138 0.31 6.66 2.89
CA HIS A 138 1.53 7.08 3.57
C HIS A 138 1.21 8.19 4.57
N GLY A 139 1.87 8.17 5.72
CA GLY A 139 1.61 9.17 6.75
C GLY A 139 2.45 8.95 8.02
N GLY A 140 2.06 9.62 9.10
CA GLY A 140 2.77 9.51 10.37
C GLY A 140 2.52 8.18 11.06
N ILE A 141 3.58 7.63 11.66
CA ILE A 141 3.55 6.44 12.52
C ILE A 141 2.97 6.78 13.90
N GLN A 142 3.18 8.03 14.34
CA GLN A 142 2.72 8.55 15.64
C GLN A 142 1.29 9.05 15.55
N ASN A 143 0.54 8.93 16.65
CA ASN A 143 -0.83 9.45 16.73
C ASN A 143 -0.85 10.98 16.57
N PHE A 144 -1.73 11.45 15.70
CA PHE A 144 -2.03 12.86 15.51
C PHE A 144 -3.55 13.06 15.46
N LYS A 145 -4.00 14.28 15.77
CA LYS A 145 -5.41 14.65 15.72
C LYS A 145 -5.70 15.32 14.39
N MET A 146 -6.48 14.65 13.54
CA MET A 146 -7.02 15.25 12.32
C MET A 146 -8.22 16.16 12.68
N PRO A 147 -8.38 17.32 12.03
CA PRO A 147 -9.60 18.13 12.15
C PRO A 147 -10.86 17.31 11.83
N SER A 148 -11.97 17.52 12.54
CA SER A 148 -13.16 16.67 12.44
C SER A 148 -13.75 16.62 11.03
N LYS A 149 -13.91 17.79 10.39
CA LYS A 149 -14.36 17.92 9.00
C LYS A 149 -13.48 17.10 8.05
N LEU A 150 -12.14 17.24 8.16
CA LEU A 150 -11.19 16.48 7.36
C LEU A 150 -11.26 14.98 7.64
N LYS A 151 -11.45 14.57 8.91
CA LYS A 151 -11.59 13.16 9.28
C LYS A 151 -12.81 12.52 8.62
N GLU A 152 -13.94 13.22 8.60
CA GLU A 152 -15.17 12.74 7.96
C GLU A 152 -15.01 12.60 6.45
N ILE A 153 -14.48 13.64 5.78
CA ILE A 153 -14.24 13.64 4.34
C ILE A 153 -13.22 12.57 3.94
N PHE A 154 -12.12 12.44 4.71
CA PHE A 154 -11.11 11.41 4.50
C PHE A 154 -11.71 10.01 4.63
N SER A 155 -12.47 9.77 5.70
CA SER A 155 -13.11 8.49 5.99
C SER A 155 -14.07 8.07 4.87
N GLN A 156 -15.00 8.95 4.52
CA GLN A 156 -16.00 8.70 3.48
C GLN A 156 -15.34 8.53 2.11
N GLY A 157 -14.42 9.42 1.73
CA GLY A 157 -13.80 9.37 0.41
C GLY A 157 -12.87 8.18 0.22
N LEU A 158 -12.10 7.78 1.24
CA LEU A 158 -11.24 6.60 1.14
C LEU A 158 -12.06 5.31 0.99
N VAL A 159 -13.10 5.15 1.82
CA VAL A 159 -13.97 3.96 1.78
C VAL A 159 -14.75 3.93 0.46
N LYS A 160 -15.37 5.04 0.07
CA LYS A 160 -16.09 5.16 -1.21
C LYS A 160 -15.19 4.85 -2.41
N ALA A 161 -13.95 5.36 -2.43
CA ALA A 161 -13.00 5.05 -3.49
C ALA A 161 -12.68 3.54 -3.54
N ALA A 162 -12.44 2.92 -2.39
CA ALA A 162 -12.10 1.50 -2.34
C ALA A 162 -13.26 0.58 -2.72
N GLU A 163 -14.48 0.85 -2.23
CA GLU A 163 -15.66 0.03 -2.48
C GLU A 163 -16.18 0.12 -3.91
N THR A 164 -16.17 1.33 -4.49
CA THR A 164 -16.68 1.55 -5.85
C THR A 164 -15.74 0.93 -6.88
N THR A 165 -14.44 1.06 -6.70
CA THR A 165 -13.45 0.58 -7.67
C THR A 165 -13.00 -0.86 -7.43
N GLY A 166 -13.21 -1.42 -6.24
CA GLY A 166 -12.58 -2.69 -5.84
C GLY A 166 -11.08 -2.53 -5.61
N ALA A 167 -10.68 -1.43 -4.94
CA ALA A 167 -9.28 -1.16 -4.66
C ALA A 167 -8.74 -1.97 -3.48
N TRP A 168 -7.44 -2.24 -3.50
CA TRP A 168 -6.71 -2.64 -2.30
C TRP A 168 -6.18 -1.40 -1.59
N ILE A 169 -6.31 -1.35 -0.27
CA ILE A 169 -5.70 -0.31 0.56
C ILE A 169 -4.45 -0.90 1.21
N ILE A 170 -3.28 -0.33 0.92
CA ILE A 170 -2.02 -0.74 1.54
C ILE A 170 -1.59 0.31 2.55
N THR A 171 -1.31 -0.11 3.79
CA THR A 171 -0.79 0.76 4.85
C THR A 171 0.28 0.04 5.67
N GLU A 172 0.81 0.68 6.71
CA GLU A 172 1.72 0.03 7.67
C GLU A 172 1.00 -1.02 8.55
N GLY A 173 -0.33 -0.96 8.70
CA GLY A 173 -1.11 -1.94 9.48
C GLY A 173 -0.99 -1.82 11.00
N ILE A 174 -0.33 -0.78 11.51
CA ILE A 174 -0.21 -0.54 12.95
C ILE A 174 -1.41 0.25 13.50
N ASN A 175 -1.74 0.06 14.78
CA ASN A 175 -2.86 0.73 15.46
C ASN A 175 -2.51 2.14 15.96
N THR A 176 -1.63 2.85 15.25
CA THR A 176 -1.22 4.22 15.55
C THR A 176 -1.11 5.04 14.26
N GLY A 177 -1.17 6.37 14.41
CA GLY A 177 -0.94 7.31 13.33
C GLY A 177 -1.93 7.19 12.18
N VAL A 178 -1.46 7.28 10.92
CA VAL A 178 -2.33 7.24 9.74
C VAL A 178 -3.05 5.91 9.59
N SER A 179 -2.40 4.79 9.90
CA SER A 179 -2.99 3.46 9.79
C SER A 179 -4.17 3.29 10.75
N LYS A 180 -4.14 3.97 11.91
CA LYS A 180 -5.28 4.05 12.82
C LYS A 180 -6.45 4.82 12.21
N HIS A 181 -6.23 5.98 11.60
CA HIS A 181 -7.30 6.74 10.94
C HIS A 181 -7.94 5.97 9.78
N VAL A 182 -7.16 5.16 9.05
CA VAL A 182 -7.69 4.22 8.05
C VAL A 182 -8.55 3.14 8.71
N GLY A 183 -8.11 2.57 9.83
CA GLY A 183 -8.90 1.60 10.61
C GLY A 183 -10.23 2.17 11.10
N ASP A 184 -10.21 3.36 11.72
CA ASP A 184 -11.41 4.09 12.16
C ASP A 184 -12.39 4.31 10.99
N ALA A 185 -11.87 4.63 9.79
CA ALA A 185 -12.70 4.84 8.61
C ALA A 185 -13.41 3.56 8.15
N LEU A 186 -12.72 2.42 8.17
CA LEU A 186 -13.27 1.11 7.84
C LEU A 186 -14.30 0.66 8.88
N GLU A 187 -14.05 0.92 10.17
CA GLU A 187 -14.94 0.55 11.26
C GLU A 187 -16.29 1.29 11.13
N ALA A 188 -16.23 2.60 10.89
CA ALA A 188 -17.41 3.45 10.73
C ALA A 188 -18.34 2.99 9.57
N HIS A 189 -17.78 2.37 8.53
CA HIS A 189 -18.53 1.94 7.35
C HIS A 189 -18.83 0.42 7.32
N SER A 190 -18.28 -0.37 8.25
CA SER A 190 -18.46 -1.83 8.25
C SER A 190 -19.93 -2.27 8.43
N SER A 191 -20.77 -1.40 9.00
CA SER A 191 -22.20 -1.66 9.22
C SER A 191 -23.09 -1.37 8.00
N GLN A 192 -22.60 -0.60 7.02
CA GLN A 192 -23.42 -0.08 5.93
C GLN A 192 -23.27 -0.85 4.61
N SER A 193 -22.17 -1.59 4.44
CA SER A 193 -21.80 -2.21 3.17
C SER A 193 -21.57 -3.71 3.32
N SER A 194 -22.00 -4.47 2.30
CA SER A 194 -21.74 -5.91 2.18
C SER A 194 -20.46 -6.22 1.42
N ARG A 195 -19.83 -5.22 0.76
CA ARG A 195 -18.62 -5.44 -0.03
C ARG A 195 -17.40 -5.46 0.87
N LYS A 196 -16.63 -6.54 0.77
CA LYS A 196 -15.39 -6.70 1.53
C LYS A 196 -14.29 -5.81 0.92
N ILE A 197 -13.80 -4.86 1.70
CA ILE A 197 -12.63 -4.06 1.34
C ILE A 197 -11.37 -4.81 1.74
N TRP A 198 -10.42 -4.92 0.79
CA TRP A 198 -9.14 -5.58 1.04
C TRP A 198 -8.11 -4.57 1.55
N THR A 199 -7.79 -4.66 2.84
CA THR A 199 -6.81 -3.82 3.51
C THR A 199 -5.59 -4.64 3.94
N VAL A 200 -4.41 -4.26 3.46
CA VAL A 200 -3.14 -4.98 3.65
C VAL A 200 -2.19 -4.12 4.48
N GLY A 201 -1.84 -4.61 5.67
CA GLY A 201 -0.83 -4.02 6.54
C GLY A 201 0.54 -4.63 6.29
N ILE A 202 1.57 -3.80 6.08
CA ILE A 202 2.96 -4.26 5.91
C ILE A 202 3.87 -3.64 7.00
N PRO A 203 3.72 -4.05 8.27
CA PRO A 203 4.57 -3.56 9.35
C PRO A 203 5.92 -4.29 9.41
N PRO A 204 6.97 -3.67 9.97
CA PRO A 204 8.19 -4.39 10.32
C PRO A 204 7.92 -5.36 11.47
N TRP A 205 8.34 -6.62 11.33
CA TRP A 205 8.19 -7.65 12.38
C TRP A 205 8.79 -7.23 13.72
N GLY A 206 9.95 -6.55 13.67
CA GLY A 206 10.71 -6.13 14.83
C GLY A 206 10.06 -5.05 15.70
N VAL A 207 9.02 -4.36 15.21
CA VAL A 207 8.37 -3.26 15.93
C VAL A 207 7.00 -3.63 16.49
N ILE A 208 6.48 -4.81 16.19
CA ILE A 208 5.14 -5.23 16.63
C ILE A 208 5.19 -5.65 18.11
N GLU A 209 4.30 -5.06 18.90
CA GLU A 209 4.04 -5.45 20.29
C GLU A 209 3.37 -6.83 20.32
N ASN A 210 3.70 -7.66 21.33
CA ASN A 210 3.17 -9.03 21.48
C ASN A 210 3.41 -9.96 20.28
N ARG A 211 4.41 -9.67 19.44
CA ARG A 211 4.74 -10.49 18.25
C ARG A 211 4.99 -11.98 18.55
N LYS A 212 5.39 -12.33 19.78
CA LYS A 212 5.61 -13.73 20.18
C LYS A 212 4.33 -14.57 20.10
N ASP A 213 3.18 -13.95 20.31
CA ASP A 213 1.87 -14.62 20.29
C ASP A 213 1.43 -14.98 18.87
N LEU A 214 2.06 -14.37 17.87
CA LEU A 214 1.84 -14.66 16.44
C LEU A 214 2.67 -15.84 15.94
N ILE A 215 3.62 -16.37 16.73
CA ILE A 215 4.47 -17.47 16.28
C ILE A 215 3.67 -18.77 16.25
N GLY A 216 3.58 -19.38 15.08
CA GLY A 216 2.88 -20.64 14.86
C GLY A 216 2.67 -20.91 13.38
N ARG A 217 2.54 -22.20 13.05
CA ARG A 217 2.40 -22.69 11.68
C ARG A 217 0.95 -23.04 11.40
N ASP A 218 0.32 -22.25 10.53
CA ASP A 218 -1.10 -22.34 10.18
C ASP A 218 -2.03 -22.36 11.39
N VAL A 219 -1.75 -21.49 12.37
CA VAL A 219 -2.53 -21.40 13.61
C VAL A 219 -3.54 -20.26 13.57
N VAL A 220 -4.58 -20.39 14.38
CA VAL A 220 -5.40 -19.23 14.79
C VAL A 220 -4.81 -18.69 16.08
N CYS A 221 -4.15 -17.54 16.02
CA CYS A 221 -3.56 -16.90 17.19
C CYS A 221 -4.52 -15.86 17.78
N LEU A 222 -4.61 -15.81 19.10
CA LEU A 222 -5.32 -14.76 19.81
C LEU A 222 -4.37 -13.57 19.96
N TYR A 223 -4.78 -12.38 19.53
CA TYR A 223 -3.97 -11.19 19.60
C TYR A 223 -4.73 -10.06 20.29
N GLN A 224 -4.11 -9.48 21.31
CA GLN A 224 -4.68 -8.40 22.11
C GLN A 224 -4.07 -7.06 21.67
N THR A 225 -4.90 -6.06 21.34
CA THR A 225 -4.40 -4.74 20.91
C THR A 225 -4.22 -3.75 22.06
N LEU A 226 -4.63 -4.11 23.29
CA LEU A 226 -4.32 -3.37 24.51
C LEU A 226 -2.80 -3.29 24.67
N GLY A 227 -2.25 -2.13 24.32
CA GLY A 227 -0.82 -1.87 24.44
C GLY A 227 -0.39 -1.91 25.89
N ASN A 228 0.81 -2.45 26.13
CA ASN A 228 1.45 -2.33 27.42
C ASN A 228 1.81 -0.85 27.66
N PRO A 229 1.35 -0.19 28.74
CA PRO A 229 1.66 1.22 29.00
C PRO A 229 3.16 1.49 29.19
N LEU A 230 3.96 0.45 29.43
CA LEU A 230 5.43 0.52 29.54
C LEU A 230 6.15 0.28 28.20
N SER A 231 5.44 -0.22 27.17
CA SER A 231 6.01 -0.44 25.84
C SER A 231 5.74 0.75 24.93
N LYS A 232 6.73 1.07 24.08
CA LYS A 232 6.61 2.08 23.02
C LYS A 232 6.31 1.47 21.66
N LEU A 233 6.17 0.15 21.59
CA LEU A 233 5.91 -0.56 20.34
C LEU A 233 4.42 -0.51 19.99
N PRO A 234 4.06 -0.30 18.71
CA PRO A 234 2.68 -0.33 18.29
C PRO A 234 2.11 -1.76 18.23
N THR A 235 0.80 -1.87 18.44
CA THR A 235 0.02 -3.09 18.16
C THR A 235 -0.48 -3.10 16.71
N LEU A 236 -0.90 -4.25 16.21
CA LEU A 236 -1.57 -4.36 14.91
C LEU A 236 -2.99 -3.78 14.96
N ASN A 237 -3.46 -3.20 13.85
CA ASN A 237 -4.81 -2.66 13.74
C ASN A 237 -5.84 -3.76 13.40
N CYS A 238 -6.88 -3.91 14.20
CA CYS A 238 -7.88 -4.98 14.05
C CYS A 238 -8.77 -4.86 12.80
N MET A 239 -8.84 -3.69 12.17
CA MET A 239 -9.64 -3.44 10.97
C MET A 239 -8.92 -3.81 9.66
N HIS A 240 -7.64 -4.18 9.73
CA HIS A 240 -6.89 -4.65 8.55
C HIS A 240 -7.16 -6.11 8.28
N SER A 241 -7.52 -6.43 7.05
CA SER A 241 -7.90 -7.79 6.64
C SER A 241 -6.71 -8.76 6.49
N HIS A 242 -5.54 -8.25 6.12
CA HIS A 242 -4.35 -9.05 5.82
C HIS A 242 -3.08 -8.38 6.34
N PHE A 243 -2.11 -9.18 6.75
CA PHE A 243 -0.81 -8.71 7.24
C PHE A 243 0.37 -9.43 6.59
N ILE A 244 1.33 -8.65 6.11
CA ILE A 244 2.62 -9.13 5.63
C ILE A 244 3.67 -8.55 6.58
N LEU A 245 4.10 -9.35 7.54
CA LEU A 245 5.03 -8.93 8.59
C LEU A 245 6.46 -9.00 8.03
N SER A 246 6.99 -7.84 7.63
CA SER A 246 8.28 -7.72 6.96
C SER A 246 9.43 -7.88 7.95
N ASP A 247 10.25 -8.90 7.75
CA ASP A 247 11.34 -9.25 8.65
C ASP A 247 12.70 -8.96 8.04
N ASP A 248 13.50 -8.15 8.72
CA ASP A 248 14.88 -7.83 8.40
C ASP A 248 15.86 -8.28 9.49
N GLY A 249 15.39 -9.05 10.46
CA GLY A 249 16.17 -9.53 11.61
C GLY A 249 16.41 -8.47 12.70
N THR A 250 15.96 -7.22 12.51
CA THR A 250 16.10 -6.15 13.50
C THR A 250 14.93 -6.12 14.49
N VAL A 251 15.11 -5.36 15.58
CA VAL A 251 14.09 -5.11 16.60
C VAL A 251 14.02 -3.61 16.86
N GLY A 252 12.81 -3.05 16.83
CA GLY A 252 12.57 -1.63 17.08
C GLY A 252 13.02 -0.67 15.96
N LYS A 253 13.29 -1.17 14.76
CA LYS A 253 13.69 -0.35 13.60
C LYS A 253 12.65 -0.40 12.48
N TYR A 254 12.55 0.72 11.77
CA TYR A 254 11.73 0.92 10.58
C TYR A 254 12.64 1.17 9.36
N GLY A 255 12.13 0.93 8.16
CA GLY A 255 12.73 1.31 6.88
C GLY A 255 12.68 0.23 5.81
N ASN A 256 12.99 -1.04 6.13
CA ASN A 256 13.10 -2.09 5.11
C ASN A 256 11.74 -2.62 4.64
N GLU A 257 10.71 -2.51 5.46
CA GLU A 257 9.32 -2.77 5.08
C GLU A 257 8.88 -1.90 3.90
N MET A 258 9.40 -0.67 3.79
CA MET A 258 9.11 0.22 2.67
C MET A 258 9.67 -0.31 1.35
N LYS A 259 10.80 -1.03 1.38
CA LYS A 259 11.35 -1.69 0.18
C LYS A 259 10.42 -2.82 -0.27
N LEU A 260 9.95 -3.66 0.65
CA LEU A 260 9.00 -4.74 0.33
C LEU A 260 7.69 -4.16 -0.22
N ARG A 261 7.14 -3.16 0.46
CA ARG A 261 5.89 -2.49 0.08
C ARG A 261 5.96 -1.92 -1.35
N ARG A 262 7.01 -1.15 -1.67
CA ARG A 262 7.18 -0.58 -3.02
C ARG A 262 7.38 -1.64 -4.09
N ASN A 263 8.16 -2.66 -3.78
CA ASN A 263 8.37 -3.77 -4.71
C ASN A 263 7.03 -4.46 -5.03
N LEU A 264 6.20 -4.71 -4.00
CA LEU A 264 4.86 -5.25 -4.19
C LEU A 264 3.96 -4.31 -5.01
N GLU A 265 3.95 -3.01 -4.71
CA GLU A 265 3.17 -2.01 -5.47
C GLU A 265 3.57 -1.99 -6.95
N LYS A 266 4.87 -1.96 -7.27
CA LYS A 266 5.37 -2.06 -8.65
C LYS A 266 5.02 -3.37 -9.31
N TYR A 267 5.04 -4.47 -8.58
CA TYR A 267 4.71 -5.77 -9.14
C TYR A 267 3.20 -5.91 -9.40
N LEU A 268 2.37 -5.31 -8.57
CA LEU A 268 0.92 -5.19 -8.79
C LEU A 268 0.62 -4.33 -10.02
N SER A 269 1.38 -3.25 -10.24
CA SER A 269 1.16 -2.38 -11.41
C SER A 269 1.45 -3.05 -12.75
N LEU A 270 2.19 -4.16 -12.76
CA LEU A 270 2.43 -4.98 -13.94
C LEU A 270 1.29 -5.99 -14.22
N GLN A 271 0.41 -6.24 -13.24
CA GLN A 271 -0.70 -7.19 -13.40
C GLN A 271 -1.82 -6.58 -14.23
N LYS A 272 -2.39 -7.34 -15.16
CA LYS A 272 -3.50 -6.87 -15.99
C LYS A 272 -4.81 -6.92 -15.22
N ILE A 273 -5.55 -5.80 -15.18
CA ILE A 273 -6.85 -5.68 -14.48
C ILE A 273 -7.87 -6.69 -15.03
N HIS A 274 -7.93 -6.86 -16.35
CA HIS A 274 -8.79 -7.80 -17.04
C HIS A 274 -8.24 -8.15 -18.43
N SER A 275 -8.77 -9.19 -19.06
CA SER A 275 -8.31 -9.73 -20.35
C SER A 275 -8.33 -8.70 -21.49
N CYS A 276 -9.28 -7.75 -21.44
CA CYS A 276 -9.44 -6.68 -22.43
C CYS A 276 -8.61 -5.42 -22.09
N SER A 277 -8.08 -5.32 -20.86
CA SER A 277 -7.25 -4.18 -20.45
C SER A 277 -5.85 -4.31 -21.01
N ARG A 278 -5.39 -3.27 -21.70
CA ARG A 278 -3.96 -3.09 -22.01
C ARG A 278 -3.18 -2.49 -20.85
N GLN A 279 -3.88 -1.96 -19.85
CA GLN A 279 -3.30 -1.28 -18.70
C GLN A 279 -3.16 -2.24 -17.51
N GLY A 280 -2.02 -2.13 -16.82
CA GLY A 280 -1.82 -2.79 -15.55
C GLY A 280 -2.59 -2.12 -14.40
N VAL A 281 -2.52 -2.66 -13.19
CA VAL A 281 -3.24 -2.09 -12.04
C VAL A 281 -2.66 -0.70 -11.70
N PRO A 282 -3.46 0.39 -11.74
CA PRO A 282 -2.99 1.70 -11.31
C PRO A 282 -2.67 1.70 -9.82
N VAL A 283 -1.60 2.41 -9.45
CA VAL A 283 -1.21 2.65 -8.05
C VAL A 283 -1.27 4.15 -7.80
N VAL A 284 -1.85 4.55 -6.68
CA VAL A 284 -1.91 5.95 -6.23
C VAL A 284 -1.42 6.05 -4.80
N GLY A 285 -0.49 6.98 -4.55
CA GLY A 285 -0.06 7.33 -3.21
C GLY A 285 -1.05 8.31 -2.56
N LEU A 286 -1.46 8.07 -1.33
CA LEU A 286 -2.28 8.99 -0.54
C LEU A 286 -1.50 9.43 0.70
N VAL A 287 -1.22 10.73 0.82
CA VAL A 287 -0.38 11.29 1.89
C VAL A 287 -1.25 12.02 2.91
N VAL A 288 -1.13 11.61 4.18
CA VAL A 288 -1.83 12.21 5.31
C VAL A 288 -0.84 12.46 6.45
N GLU A 289 -0.72 13.71 6.88
CA GLU A 289 0.26 14.19 7.86
C GLU A 289 1.68 13.77 7.45
N GLY A 290 2.41 13.05 8.31
CA GLY A 290 3.67 12.41 7.94
C GLY A 290 4.95 13.05 8.49
N GLY A 291 5.96 12.19 8.60
CA GLY A 291 7.33 12.58 8.95
C GLY A 291 8.23 12.80 7.74
N PRO A 292 9.53 13.05 7.95
CA PRO A 292 10.51 13.25 6.88
C PRO A 292 10.60 12.06 5.91
N ASN A 293 10.42 10.83 6.41
CA ASN A 293 10.43 9.61 5.60
C ASN A 293 9.25 9.53 4.62
N VAL A 294 8.14 10.24 4.90
CA VAL A 294 7.00 10.32 3.97
C VAL A 294 7.39 11.18 2.77
N ILE A 295 8.12 12.28 2.95
CA ILE A 295 8.63 13.10 1.83
C ILE A 295 9.59 12.28 0.96
N LEU A 296 10.47 11.49 1.57
CA LEU A 296 11.33 10.54 0.85
C LEU A 296 10.51 9.52 0.05
N SER A 297 9.45 8.98 0.66
CA SER A 297 8.56 8.03 -0.02
C SER A 297 7.83 8.65 -1.20
N VAL A 298 7.31 9.88 -1.03
CA VAL A 298 6.69 10.64 -2.12
C VAL A 298 7.70 10.88 -3.24
N TRP A 299 8.92 11.30 -2.92
CA TRP A 299 9.98 11.49 -3.93
C TRP A 299 10.21 10.22 -4.77
N GLU A 300 10.26 9.06 -4.13
CA GLU A 300 10.48 7.79 -4.82
C GLU A 300 9.27 7.37 -5.66
N THR A 301 8.04 7.56 -5.17
CA THR A 301 6.80 7.29 -5.91
C THR A 301 6.68 8.18 -7.14
N VAL A 302 6.87 9.50 -7.01
CA VAL A 302 6.73 10.43 -8.15
C VAL A 302 7.86 10.28 -9.17
N LYS A 303 9.04 9.82 -8.74
CA LYS A 303 10.15 9.49 -9.63
C LYS A 303 9.81 8.34 -10.58
N ASP A 304 9.01 7.38 -10.11
CA ASP A 304 8.49 6.28 -10.92
C ASP A 304 7.27 6.70 -11.79
N LYS A 305 6.87 7.98 -11.75
CA LYS A 305 5.70 8.57 -12.41
C LYS A 305 4.35 8.07 -11.88
N ASP A 306 4.34 7.52 -10.67
CA ASP A 306 3.10 7.15 -10.00
C ASP A 306 2.49 8.40 -9.34
N PRO A 307 1.17 8.63 -9.50
CA PRO A 307 0.50 9.81 -8.96
C PRO A 307 0.37 9.76 -7.44
N VAL A 308 0.47 10.94 -6.81
CA VAL A 308 0.36 11.12 -5.36
C VAL A 308 -0.69 12.19 -5.06
N VAL A 309 -1.65 11.87 -4.21
CA VAL A 309 -2.61 12.81 -3.63
C VAL A 309 -2.14 13.20 -2.23
N VAL A 310 -2.01 14.50 -1.99
CA VAL A 310 -1.60 15.05 -0.69
C VAL A 310 -2.79 15.74 -0.03
N CYS A 311 -3.20 15.25 1.15
CA CYS A 311 -4.28 15.86 1.93
C CYS A 311 -3.75 17.06 2.73
N GLU A 312 -4.02 18.27 2.26
CA GLU A 312 -3.67 19.51 2.94
C GLU A 312 -4.50 19.71 4.22
N GLY A 313 -3.90 20.38 5.22
CA GLY A 313 -4.53 20.63 6.51
C GLY A 313 -4.42 19.44 7.48
N THR A 314 -3.72 18.38 7.07
CA THR A 314 -3.46 17.21 7.92
C THR A 314 -2.18 17.34 8.73
N GLY A 315 -1.30 18.31 8.41
CA GLY A 315 -0.10 18.62 9.19
C GLY A 315 1.22 18.20 8.55
N ARG A 316 2.31 18.76 9.08
CA ARG A 316 3.70 18.32 8.89
C ARG A 316 4.10 18.09 7.42
N ALA A 317 4.44 16.86 7.01
CA ALA A 317 4.94 16.57 5.67
C ALA A 317 3.92 16.88 4.58
N ALA A 318 2.65 16.56 4.78
CA ALA A 318 1.57 16.86 3.84
C ALA A 318 1.44 18.37 3.59
N ASP A 319 1.42 19.19 4.65
CA ASP A 319 1.30 20.64 4.52
C ASP A 319 2.55 21.27 3.88
N LEU A 320 3.74 20.76 4.19
CA LEU A 320 4.98 21.21 3.53
C LEU A 320 4.97 20.92 2.03
N LEU A 321 4.48 19.74 1.62
CA LEU A 321 4.32 19.37 0.22
C LEU A 321 3.28 20.28 -0.48
N ALA A 322 2.12 20.49 0.17
CA ALA A 322 1.06 21.34 -0.36
C ALA A 322 1.49 22.80 -0.52
N PHE A 323 2.11 23.38 0.52
CA PHE A 323 2.65 24.73 0.51
C PHE A 323 3.66 24.91 -0.63
N THR A 324 4.63 24.00 -0.73
CA THR A 324 5.65 24.06 -1.78
C THR A 324 5.02 23.95 -3.18
N HIS A 325 4.08 23.02 -3.35
CA HIS A 325 3.39 22.82 -4.63
C HIS A 325 2.61 24.06 -5.10
N LYS A 326 1.90 24.73 -4.18
CA LYS A 326 1.14 25.97 -4.46
C LYS A 326 2.08 27.11 -4.84
N HIS A 327 3.17 27.33 -4.09
CA HIS A 327 4.10 28.42 -4.38
C HIS A 327 4.91 28.25 -5.67
N LEU A 328 5.16 27.02 -6.13
CA LEU A 328 5.75 26.81 -7.46
C LEU A 328 4.76 27.01 -8.61
N ALA A 329 3.45 26.84 -8.36
CA ALA A 329 2.43 26.99 -9.39
C ALA A 329 2.39 28.43 -9.95
N ASP A 330 2.54 29.41 -9.06
CA ASP A 330 2.36 30.83 -9.40
C ASP A 330 3.60 31.44 -10.08
N GLU A 331 4.81 30.97 -9.77
CA GLU A 331 6.06 31.65 -10.13
C GLU A 331 7.07 30.77 -10.90
N GLY A 332 6.85 29.45 -11.02
CA GLY A 332 7.73 28.51 -11.73
C GLY A 332 9.12 28.30 -11.10
N THR A 333 9.52 29.15 -10.15
CA THR A 333 10.74 29.06 -9.34
C THR A 333 10.49 29.71 -7.98
N LEU A 334 10.98 29.11 -6.90
CA LEU A 334 10.85 29.67 -5.56
C LEU A 334 11.67 30.95 -5.40
N ARG A 335 11.02 32.02 -4.93
CA ARG A 335 11.71 33.23 -4.46
C ARG A 335 12.68 32.90 -3.31
N PRO A 336 13.82 33.62 -3.19
CA PRO A 336 14.79 33.39 -2.12
C PRO A 336 14.19 33.48 -0.71
N GLN A 337 13.25 34.40 -0.50
CA GLN A 337 12.55 34.58 0.78
C GLN A 337 11.72 33.35 1.17
N VAL A 338 10.94 32.82 0.22
CA VAL A 338 10.12 31.61 0.44
C VAL A 338 11.00 30.38 0.67
N LYS A 339 12.17 30.33 0.02
CA LYS A 339 13.15 29.26 0.26
C LYS A 339 13.68 29.28 1.70
N GLU A 340 14.02 30.44 2.23
CA GLU A 340 14.47 30.57 3.63
C GLU A 340 13.34 30.24 4.60
N GLU A 341 12.12 30.71 4.32
CA GLU A 341 10.92 30.39 5.09
C GLU A 341 10.65 28.88 5.11
N LEU A 342 10.75 28.19 3.98
CA LEU A 342 10.52 26.74 3.90
C LEU A 342 11.56 25.94 4.69
N ILE A 343 12.83 26.36 4.66
CA ILE A 343 13.87 25.75 5.48
C ILE A 343 13.58 25.96 6.97
N CYS A 344 13.15 27.16 7.38
CA CYS A 344 12.74 27.44 8.75
C CYS A 344 11.52 26.61 9.17
N MET A 345 10.52 26.47 8.30
CA MET A 345 9.37 25.59 8.54
C MET A 345 9.81 24.14 8.75
N ILE A 346 10.65 23.61 7.86
CA ILE A 346 11.21 22.25 8.00
C ILE A 346 11.95 22.08 9.34
N GLN A 347 12.77 23.06 9.73
CA GLN A 347 13.50 23.05 11.01
C GLN A 347 12.55 22.95 12.18
N ASN A 348 11.50 23.77 12.20
CA ASN A 348 10.52 23.84 13.29
C ASN A 348 9.61 22.61 13.34
N THR A 349 9.17 22.09 12.18
CA THR A 349 8.25 20.95 12.09
C THR A 349 8.90 19.63 12.53
N PHE A 350 10.19 19.44 12.25
CA PHE A 350 10.90 18.17 12.52
C PHE A 350 12.01 18.28 13.58
N ASN A 351 12.20 19.46 14.19
CA ASN A 351 13.29 19.74 15.13
C ASN A 351 14.67 19.37 14.56
N PHE A 352 14.89 19.72 13.28
CA PHE A 352 16.10 19.37 12.55
C PHE A 352 17.18 20.44 12.65
N SER A 353 18.44 20.02 12.59
CA SER A 353 19.56 20.93 12.38
C SER A 353 19.45 21.62 11.01
N LEU A 354 20.14 22.75 10.83
CA LEU A 354 20.16 23.46 9.54
C LEU A 354 20.66 22.56 8.40
N LYS A 355 21.64 21.68 8.67
CA LYS A 355 22.16 20.72 7.67
C LYS A 355 21.10 19.72 7.24
N GLN A 356 20.41 19.10 8.20
CA GLN A 356 19.33 18.15 7.92
C GLN A 356 18.15 18.81 7.19
N SER A 357 17.83 20.04 7.56
CA SER A 357 16.71 20.78 6.95
C SER A 357 17.01 21.20 5.52
N LYS A 358 18.24 21.65 5.24
CA LYS A 358 18.70 21.88 3.86
C LYS A 358 18.68 20.61 3.03
N HIS A 359 19.05 19.48 3.60
CA HIS A 359 18.98 18.19 2.91
C HIS A 359 17.55 17.78 2.59
N LEU A 360 16.63 17.87 3.56
CA LEU A 360 15.21 17.56 3.33
C LEU A 360 14.57 18.52 2.32
N PHE A 361 14.94 19.80 2.37
CA PHE A 361 14.52 20.80 1.37
C PHE A 361 14.95 20.39 -0.05
N GLN A 362 16.17 19.86 -0.24
CA GLN A 362 16.60 19.37 -1.55
C GLN A 362 15.74 18.22 -2.05
N ILE A 363 15.37 17.28 -1.18
CA ILE A 363 14.48 16.17 -1.53
C ILE A 363 13.08 16.69 -1.87
N LEU A 364 12.56 17.61 -1.07
CA LEU A 364 11.26 18.24 -1.30
C LEU A 364 11.21 18.94 -2.67
N MET A 365 12.27 19.66 -3.04
CA MET A 365 12.41 20.25 -4.37
C MET A 365 12.54 19.19 -5.47
N ALA A 366 13.18 18.06 -5.20
CA ALA A 366 13.24 16.95 -6.14
C ALA A 366 11.87 16.31 -6.39
N CYS A 367 10.96 16.28 -5.40
CA CYS A 367 9.56 15.90 -5.62
C CYS A 367 8.89 16.85 -6.63
N MET A 368 9.14 18.15 -6.50
CA MET A 368 8.52 19.18 -7.33
C MET A 368 9.01 19.20 -8.79
N VAL A 369 10.09 18.49 -9.12
CA VAL A 369 10.46 18.23 -10.51
C VAL A 369 9.37 17.43 -11.23
N HIS A 370 8.66 16.56 -10.50
CA HIS A 370 7.55 15.74 -10.98
C HIS A 370 6.20 16.29 -10.49
N ARG A 371 6.06 17.62 -10.48
CA ARG A 371 4.87 18.31 -9.97
C ARG A 371 3.56 17.80 -10.58
N ASP A 372 3.55 17.48 -11.87
CA ASP A 372 2.34 17.03 -12.58
C ASP A 372 1.79 15.69 -12.05
N SER A 373 2.62 14.90 -11.35
CA SER A 373 2.20 13.67 -10.67
C SER A 373 1.68 13.92 -9.25
N ILE A 374 1.77 15.14 -8.72
CA ILE A 374 1.30 15.50 -7.37
C ILE A 374 -0.01 16.28 -7.49
N THR A 375 -1.05 15.80 -6.82
CA THR A 375 -2.35 16.48 -6.70
C THR A 375 -2.57 16.88 -5.25
N ILE A 376 -2.82 18.17 -5.02
CA ILE A 376 -3.15 18.68 -3.68
C ILE A 376 -4.65 18.59 -3.49
N PHE A 377 -5.07 17.90 -2.44
CA PHE A 377 -6.46 17.82 -2.00
C PHE A 377 -6.69 18.81 -0.87
N ASP A 378 -7.52 19.82 -1.14
CA ASP A 378 -7.95 20.84 -0.20
C ASP A 378 -9.46 20.68 0.05
N ALA A 379 -9.82 20.30 1.28
CA ALA A 379 -11.21 20.05 1.65
C ALA A 379 -12.07 21.31 1.81
N ASP A 380 -11.44 22.49 1.79
CA ASP A 380 -12.14 23.77 1.81
C ASP A 380 -12.36 24.33 0.39
N SER A 381 -11.80 23.69 -0.64
CA SER A 381 -12.00 24.07 -2.04
C SER A 381 -13.40 23.70 -2.56
N GLU A 382 -13.97 24.56 -3.42
CA GLU A 382 -15.27 24.30 -4.06
C GLU A 382 -15.18 23.27 -5.22
N GLU A 383 -13.99 23.08 -5.80
CA GLU A 383 -13.79 22.27 -7.00
C GLU A 383 -13.63 20.76 -6.72
N SER A 384 -13.18 20.39 -5.52
CA SER A 384 -12.92 18.99 -5.12
C SER A 384 -13.25 18.72 -3.65
N GLN A 385 -14.53 18.71 -3.30
CA GLN A 385 -14.97 18.36 -1.93
C GLN A 385 -14.80 16.86 -1.62
N ASP A 386 -14.84 16.02 -2.66
CA ASP A 386 -14.83 14.57 -2.55
C ASP A 386 -13.42 13.99 -2.75
N LEU A 387 -12.88 13.37 -1.71
CA LEU A 387 -11.55 12.73 -1.78
C LEU A 387 -11.52 11.56 -2.77
N ASP A 388 -12.62 10.82 -2.96
CA ASP A 388 -12.66 9.73 -3.94
C ASP A 388 -12.47 10.24 -5.37
N LEU A 389 -13.07 11.38 -5.71
CA LEU A 389 -12.88 12.03 -7.00
C LEU A 389 -11.45 12.55 -7.17
N ALA A 390 -10.83 13.09 -6.12
CA ALA A 390 -9.46 13.55 -6.17
C ALA A 390 -8.48 12.40 -6.44
N ILE A 391 -8.65 11.26 -5.76
CA ILE A 391 -7.86 10.03 -5.97
C ILE A 391 -7.95 9.56 -7.43
N LEU A 392 -9.17 9.44 -7.95
CA LEU A 392 -9.40 8.92 -9.29
C LEU A 392 -8.99 9.91 -10.39
N THR A 393 -9.17 11.21 -10.17
CA THR A 393 -8.73 12.25 -11.10
C THR A 393 -7.21 12.38 -11.14
N ALA A 394 -6.53 12.21 -10.00
CA ALA A 394 -5.07 12.21 -9.95
C ALA A 394 -4.47 11.07 -10.79
N LEU A 395 -5.11 9.89 -10.79
CA LEU A 395 -4.72 8.79 -11.66
C LEU A 395 -4.85 9.14 -13.13
N LEU A 396 -5.95 9.76 -13.54
CA LEU A 396 -6.17 10.14 -14.94
C LEU A 396 -5.20 11.22 -15.43
N LYS A 397 -4.81 12.17 -14.56
CA LYS A 397 -3.90 13.27 -14.90
C LYS A 397 -2.42 12.89 -14.79
N GLY A 398 -2.04 12.19 -13.71
CA GLY A 398 -0.65 11.92 -13.38
C GLY A 398 -0.02 10.79 -14.19
N THR A 399 -0.85 9.93 -14.78
CA THR A 399 -0.43 8.98 -15.81
C THR A 399 -0.70 9.63 -17.16
N ASN A 400 0.34 9.84 -18.00
CA ASN A 400 0.22 10.44 -19.34
C ASN A 400 -0.53 9.52 -20.33
N LEU A 401 -1.74 9.12 -19.98
CA LEU A 401 -2.59 8.19 -20.70
C LEU A 401 -3.31 8.91 -21.82
N SER A 402 -3.54 8.19 -22.91
CA SER A 402 -4.43 8.64 -23.97
C SER A 402 -5.89 8.67 -23.50
N ALA A 403 -6.72 9.46 -24.17
CA ALA A 403 -8.16 9.54 -23.89
C ALA A 403 -8.86 8.17 -23.85
N SER A 404 -8.45 7.25 -24.73
CA SER A 404 -8.99 5.88 -24.76
C SER A 404 -8.56 5.05 -23.56
N GLU A 405 -7.32 5.20 -23.09
CA GLU A 405 -6.84 4.50 -21.89
C GLU A 405 -7.49 5.06 -20.62
N GLN A 406 -7.67 6.38 -20.54
CA GLN A 406 -8.43 7.02 -19.46
C GLN A 406 -9.87 6.51 -19.40
N LEU A 407 -10.54 6.38 -20.56
CA LEU A 407 -11.90 5.84 -20.63
C LEU A 407 -11.96 4.38 -20.18
N ASN A 408 -10.99 3.56 -20.56
CA ASN A 408 -10.90 2.16 -20.13
C ASN A 408 -10.71 2.02 -18.62
N LEU A 409 -9.94 2.90 -17.99
CA LEU A 409 -9.82 2.93 -16.53
C LEU A 409 -11.13 3.33 -15.86
N ALA A 410 -11.80 4.39 -16.36
CA ALA A 410 -13.09 4.80 -15.82
C ALA A 410 -14.15 3.69 -15.93
N MET A 411 -14.15 2.91 -17.03
CA MET A 411 -15.01 1.73 -17.20
C MET A 411 -14.65 0.58 -16.24
N ALA A 412 -13.36 0.35 -16.01
CA ALA A 412 -12.90 -0.65 -15.04
C ALA A 412 -13.39 -0.34 -13.63
N TRP A 413 -13.32 0.94 -13.24
CA TRP A 413 -13.78 1.47 -11.96
C TRP A 413 -15.29 1.67 -11.85
N ASP A 414 -16.04 1.52 -12.94
CA ASP A 414 -17.48 1.79 -12.98
C ASP A 414 -17.85 3.25 -12.62
N ARG A 415 -17.00 4.22 -12.98
CA ARG A 415 -17.17 5.63 -12.64
C ARG A 415 -17.52 6.47 -13.86
N MET A 416 -18.79 6.37 -14.25
CA MET A 416 -19.37 7.09 -15.39
C MET A 416 -19.31 8.63 -15.21
N ASP A 417 -19.49 9.10 -13.98
CA ASP A 417 -19.40 10.51 -13.60
C ASP A 417 -18.04 11.13 -13.95
N ILE A 418 -16.95 10.40 -13.70
CA ILE A 418 -15.59 10.82 -14.03
C ILE A 418 -15.40 10.84 -15.55
N ALA A 419 -15.87 9.81 -16.26
CA ALA A 419 -15.76 9.74 -17.71
C ALA A 419 -16.46 10.93 -18.38
N LYS A 420 -17.68 11.26 -17.94
CA LYS A 420 -18.46 12.38 -18.46
C LYS A 420 -17.81 13.73 -18.17
N LYS A 421 -17.26 13.94 -16.97
CA LYS A 421 -16.69 15.22 -16.53
C LYS A 421 -15.29 15.49 -17.10
N HIS A 422 -14.44 14.47 -17.19
CA HIS A 422 -13.00 14.64 -17.44
C HIS A 422 -12.48 14.03 -18.74
N ILE A 423 -13.21 13.11 -19.38
CA ILE A 423 -12.70 12.36 -20.55
C ILE A 423 -13.54 12.62 -21.80
N LEU A 424 -14.86 12.66 -21.68
CA LEU A 424 -15.79 12.90 -22.77
C LEU A 424 -16.16 14.39 -22.82
N ILE A 425 -15.15 15.24 -23.03
CA ILE A 425 -15.32 16.70 -23.10
C ILE A 425 -15.51 17.13 -24.56
N TYR A 426 -16.34 18.14 -24.79
CA TYR A 426 -16.56 18.69 -26.13
C TYR A 426 -15.26 19.24 -26.74
N GLY A 427 -14.93 18.81 -27.97
CA GLY A 427 -13.69 19.20 -28.68
C GLY A 427 -12.53 18.19 -28.59
N GLN A 428 -12.69 17.09 -27.84
CA GLN A 428 -11.70 16.02 -27.77
C GLN A 428 -11.68 15.19 -29.05
N HIS A 429 -10.50 15.06 -29.66
CA HIS A 429 -10.32 14.30 -30.89
C HIS A 429 -10.08 12.83 -30.59
N TRP A 430 -11.01 11.98 -31.03
CA TRP A 430 -10.91 10.52 -30.89
C TRP A 430 -10.33 9.90 -32.15
N LYS A 431 -9.47 8.90 -31.97
CA LYS A 431 -9.03 8.08 -33.11
C LYS A 431 -10.24 7.31 -33.68
N PRO A 432 -10.35 7.14 -35.01
CA PRO A 432 -11.41 6.33 -35.59
C PRO A 432 -11.41 4.93 -35.01
N GLY A 433 -12.58 4.42 -34.57
CA GLY A 433 -12.69 3.09 -33.97
C GLY A 433 -12.52 3.04 -32.45
N SER A 434 -12.00 4.10 -31.80
CA SER A 434 -11.76 4.10 -30.35
C SER A 434 -13.04 4.01 -29.53
N LEU A 435 -14.09 4.75 -29.92
CA LEU A 435 -15.37 4.74 -29.21
C LEU A 435 -16.12 3.43 -29.47
N GLU A 436 -15.99 2.86 -30.67
CA GLU A 436 -16.53 1.54 -30.98
C GLU A 436 -15.84 0.43 -30.19
N GLN A 437 -14.52 0.53 -29.97
CA GLN A 437 -13.83 -0.42 -29.08
C GLN A 437 -14.30 -0.25 -27.62
N ALA A 438 -14.41 0.99 -27.14
CA ALA A 438 -14.92 1.26 -25.79
C ALA A 438 -16.35 0.75 -25.59
N MET A 439 -17.19 0.82 -26.64
CA MET A 439 -18.53 0.23 -26.62
C MET A 439 -18.49 -1.29 -26.47
N LEU A 440 -17.59 -1.96 -27.18
CA LEU A 440 -17.39 -3.41 -27.04
C LEU A 440 -16.95 -3.76 -25.63
N ASP A 441 -15.98 -3.02 -25.07
CA ASP A 441 -15.46 -3.23 -23.72
C ASP A 441 -16.57 -3.00 -22.67
N ALA A 442 -17.38 -1.95 -22.82
CA ALA A 442 -18.52 -1.67 -21.95
C ALA A 442 -19.57 -2.80 -21.96
N LEU A 443 -19.84 -3.39 -23.14
CA LEU A 443 -20.75 -4.54 -23.27
C LEU A 443 -20.18 -5.80 -22.60
N MET A 444 -18.88 -6.09 -22.81
CA MET A 444 -18.22 -7.25 -22.20
C MET A 444 -18.15 -7.15 -20.67
N MET A 445 -18.05 -5.93 -20.13
CA MET A 445 -17.94 -5.65 -18.70
C MET A 445 -19.29 -5.38 -18.01
N ASP A 446 -20.42 -5.53 -18.71
CA ASP A 446 -21.77 -5.25 -18.22
C ASP A 446 -21.94 -3.82 -17.66
N ARG A 447 -21.41 -2.82 -18.37
CA ARG A 447 -21.43 -1.40 -17.98
C ARG A 447 -22.55 -0.64 -18.69
N VAL A 448 -23.79 -0.87 -18.23
CA VAL A 448 -25.00 -0.30 -18.85
C VAL A 448 -24.96 1.23 -18.98
N ASP A 449 -24.47 1.94 -17.95
CA ASP A 449 -24.45 3.40 -17.99
C ASP A 449 -23.37 3.97 -18.91
N PHE A 450 -22.26 3.24 -19.10
CA PHE A 450 -21.27 3.59 -20.12
C PHE A 450 -21.81 3.35 -21.54
N VAL A 451 -22.59 2.28 -21.76
CA VAL A 451 -23.24 2.05 -23.06
C VAL A 451 -24.17 3.22 -23.42
N LYS A 452 -25.00 3.68 -22.48
CA LYS A 452 -25.86 4.87 -22.68
C LYS A 452 -25.02 6.10 -23.00
N LEU A 453 -23.98 6.35 -22.21
CA LEU A 453 -23.09 7.50 -22.40
C LEU A 453 -22.40 7.48 -23.77
N LEU A 454 -21.90 6.34 -24.23
CA LEU A 454 -21.23 6.22 -25.52
C LEU A 454 -22.19 6.44 -26.71
N ILE A 455 -23.46 6.02 -26.58
CA ILE A 455 -24.50 6.32 -27.58
C ILE A 455 -24.77 7.83 -27.63
N GLU A 456 -24.90 8.50 -26.48
CA GLU A 456 -25.09 9.96 -26.40
C GLU A 456 -23.95 10.74 -27.06
N TYR A 457 -22.71 10.24 -26.94
CA TYR A 457 -21.51 10.89 -27.47
C TYR A 457 -21.13 10.48 -28.90
N GLY A 458 -21.98 9.72 -29.60
CA GLY A 458 -21.88 9.56 -31.06
C GLY A 458 -21.53 8.16 -31.57
N VAL A 459 -21.58 7.12 -30.74
CA VAL A 459 -21.48 5.74 -31.25
C VAL A 459 -22.76 5.37 -32.00
N ASN A 460 -22.64 5.18 -33.32
CA ASN A 460 -23.75 4.72 -34.15
C ASN A 460 -23.84 3.18 -34.11
N LEU A 461 -24.93 2.65 -33.54
CA LEU A 461 -25.15 1.22 -33.39
C LEU A 461 -25.18 0.45 -34.71
N HIS A 462 -25.73 1.03 -35.79
CA HIS A 462 -25.76 0.37 -37.10
C HIS A 462 -24.37 0.19 -37.70
N ARG A 463 -23.45 1.13 -37.44
CA ARG A 463 -22.06 1.03 -37.89
C ARG A 463 -21.21 0.18 -36.94
N PHE A 464 -21.53 0.20 -35.65
CA PHE A 464 -20.84 -0.57 -34.62
C PHE A 464 -21.05 -2.08 -34.79
N LEU A 465 -22.30 -2.51 -35.02
CA LEU A 465 -22.70 -3.91 -35.01
C LEU A 465 -22.40 -4.61 -36.34
N THR A 466 -21.20 -5.18 -36.46
CA THR A 466 -20.77 -5.99 -37.60
C THR A 466 -20.87 -7.48 -37.26
N ILE A 467 -20.97 -8.35 -38.28
CA ILE A 467 -21.00 -9.82 -38.07
C ILE A 467 -19.80 -10.30 -37.23
N PRO A 468 -18.54 -9.88 -37.51
CA PRO A 468 -17.41 -10.31 -36.68
C PRO A 468 -17.51 -9.90 -35.21
N ARG A 469 -18.01 -8.69 -34.92
CA ARG A 469 -18.21 -8.23 -33.53
C ARG A 469 -19.34 -8.95 -32.84
N LEU A 470 -20.40 -9.29 -33.57
CA LEU A 470 -21.50 -10.08 -33.04
C LEU A 470 -21.00 -11.48 -32.66
N GLU A 471 -20.23 -12.12 -33.54
CA GLU A 471 -19.58 -13.41 -33.24
C GLU A 471 -18.66 -13.30 -32.02
N GLU A 472 -17.86 -12.24 -31.90
CA GLU A 472 -17.01 -12.01 -30.72
C GLU A 472 -17.85 -11.91 -29.44
N LEU A 473 -18.90 -11.09 -29.43
CA LEU A 473 -19.79 -10.92 -28.28
C LEU A 473 -20.46 -12.23 -27.86
N TYR A 474 -21.00 -13.01 -28.80
CA TYR A 474 -21.65 -14.30 -28.49
C TYR A 474 -20.66 -15.39 -28.04
N ASN A 475 -19.40 -15.33 -28.47
CA ASN A 475 -18.36 -16.31 -28.12
C ASN A 475 -17.48 -15.88 -26.93
N THR A 476 -17.84 -14.80 -26.24
CA THR A 476 -17.06 -14.28 -25.10
C THR A 476 -17.00 -15.31 -23.98
N LYS A 477 -15.78 -15.67 -23.54
CA LYS A 477 -15.54 -16.62 -22.43
C LYS A 477 -16.00 -16.11 -21.06
N GLN A 478 -16.24 -14.80 -20.95
CA GLN A 478 -16.72 -14.08 -19.75
C GLN A 478 -18.23 -13.79 -19.82
N GLY A 479 -18.98 -14.49 -20.68
CA GLY A 479 -20.43 -14.32 -20.80
C GLY A 479 -21.19 -14.52 -19.48
N PRO A 480 -22.46 -14.06 -19.40
CA PRO A 480 -23.24 -14.08 -18.18
C PRO A 480 -23.27 -15.48 -17.55
N THR A 481 -23.23 -15.55 -16.23
CA THR A 481 -23.34 -16.78 -15.41
C THR A 481 -24.58 -17.63 -15.72
N ASN A 482 -25.52 -17.11 -16.52
CA ASN A 482 -26.60 -17.88 -17.14
C ASN A 482 -26.04 -18.91 -18.14
N MET A 483 -25.64 -20.05 -17.57
CA MET A 483 -25.28 -21.29 -18.25
C MET A 483 -26.34 -21.74 -19.27
N LEU A 484 -27.61 -21.32 -19.14
CA LEU A 484 -28.71 -21.70 -20.02
C LEU A 484 -28.44 -21.43 -21.51
N LEU A 485 -27.99 -20.24 -21.87
CA LEU A 485 -27.77 -19.89 -23.27
C LEU A 485 -26.55 -20.63 -23.82
N HIS A 486 -25.52 -20.82 -22.99
CA HIS A 486 -24.34 -21.60 -23.34
C HIS A 486 -24.64 -23.10 -23.46
N HIS A 487 -25.56 -23.64 -22.65
CA HIS A 487 -26.07 -25.00 -22.76
C HIS A 487 -26.91 -25.18 -24.02
N LEU A 488 -27.85 -24.28 -24.30
CA LEU A 488 -28.66 -24.32 -25.51
C LEU A 488 -27.81 -24.27 -26.78
N VAL A 489 -26.80 -23.39 -26.82
CA VAL A 489 -25.86 -23.31 -27.96
C VAL A 489 -25.02 -24.59 -28.08
N ARG A 490 -24.65 -25.23 -26.96
CA ARG A 490 -23.90 -26.50 -26.97
C ARG A 490 -24.76 -27.67 -27.43
N ASP A 491 -26.02 -27.73 -27.01
CA ASP A 491 -26.97 -28.77 -27.42
C ASP A 491 -27.26 -28.69 -28.92
N VAL A 492 -27.42 -27.47 -29.46
CA VAL A 492 -27.58 -27.25 -30.90
C VAL A 492 -26.33 -27.69 -31.67
N LYS A 493 -25.12 -27.36 -31.18
CA LYS A 493 -23.86 -27.82 -31.78
C LYS A 493 -23.70 -29.34 -31.75
N GLN A 494 -24.18 -30.02 -30.71
CA GLN A 494 -24.15 -31.49 -30.62
C GLN A 494 -25.18 -32.17 -31.53
N SER A 495 -26.28 -31.50 -31.86
CA SER A 495 -27.30 -32.01 -32.78
C SER A 495 -26.96 -31.86 -34.27
N THR A 496 -25.81 -31.24 -34.59
CA THR A 496 -25.34 -30.98 -35.96
C THR A 496 -24.06 -31.73 -36.35
N GLU A 497 -23.56 -32.61 -35.47
CA GLU A 497 -22.70 -33.76 -35.81
C GLU A 497 -23.56 -35.02 -35.96
#